data_AF-A0A554J707-F1
#
_entry.id   AF-A0A554J707-F1
#
_cell.length_a   1.000
_cell.length_b   1.000
_cell.length_c   1.000
_cell.angle_alpha   90.00
_cell.angle_beta   90.00
_cell.angle_gamma   90.00
#
_symmetry.space_group_name_H-M   'P 1'
#
loop_
_entity.id
_entity.type
_entity.pdbx_description
1 polymer ?
#
loop_
_entity_poly.entity_id
_entity_poly.type
_entity_poly.pdbx_seq_one_letter_code
_entity_poly.pdbx_strand_id
1 'polypeptide(L)'
;MKKRVRLSASSLAVLLECPRCFWLQINENMRRPQGAFPSLPNGIDAVLKTAMDAHRKRGELPPELRGVTEGTLYSDQKQLDRWRDSLRGDLRYTDPALNVEVLGGIDDLLVEDGHFTPLDFKTRGYPVKDDTHRHYEHQLDLYAWLFTKLGHTVNERGVLLFFSPIAYEGKGTVQFRIEPVIMKTDVARAQGLLERAVAILQQSTPPRHAECVFCHFAMSRGLQDVAE
;
A
#
# COMPACT_ATOMS: atom_id res chain seq x y z
N MET A 1 11.36 -21.63 18.08
CA MET A 1 10.09 -21.00 17.60
C MET A 1 10.33 -20.47 16.20
N LYS A 2 9.54 -20.87 15.19
CA LYS A 2 9.65 -20.26 13.85
C LYS A 2 9.40 -18.75 13.99
N LYS A 3 10.31 -17.94 13.45
CA LYS A 3 10.19 -16.47 13.45
C LYS A 3 8.84 -16.09 12.83
N ARG A 4 8.06 -15.24 13.51
CA ARG A 4 6.77 -14.77 13.01
C ARG A 4 6.97 -14.03 11.69
N VAL A 5 6.20 -14.40 10.67
CA VAL A 5 6.28 -13.78 9.34
C VAL A 5 5.60 -12.41 9.39
N ARG A 6 6.25 -11.41 8.79
CA ARG A 6 5.71 -10.07 8.63
C ARG A 6 5.19 -9.89 7.22
N LEU A 7 3.91 -9.50 7.09
CA LEU A 7 3.26 -9.22 5.83
C LEU A 7 2.80 -7.75 5.79
N SER A 8 2.88 -7.14 4.62
CA SER A 8 2.41 -5.79 4.32
C SER A 8 1.83 -5.73 2.91
N ALA A 9 1.15 -4.63 2.56
CA ALA A 9 0.62 -4.41 1.22
C ALA A 9 1.69 -4.64 0.14
N SER A 10 2.90 -4.12 0.34
CA SER A 10 4.02 -4.32 -0.61
C SER A 10 4.45 -5.77 -0.75
N SER A 11 4.45 -6.55 0.35
CA SER A 11 4.76 -7.99 0.26
C SER A 11 3.66 -8.78 -0.45
N LEU A 12 2.40 -8.38 -0.28
CA LEU A 12 1.27 -9.01 -0.93
C LEU A 12 1.19 -8.64 -2.42
N ALA A 13 1.61 -7.43 -2.79
CA ALA A 13 1.81 -7.06 -4.20
C ALA A 13 2.79 -8.01 -4.90
N VAL A 14 3.92 -8.34 -4.24
CA VAL A 14 4.89 -9.32 -4.76
C VAL A 14 4.25 -10.69 -4.97
N LEU A 15 3.37 -11.13 -4.06
CA LEU A 15 2.60 -12.39 -4.19
C LEU A 15 1.62 -12.35 -5.37
N LEU A 16 0.90 -11.24 -5.54
CA LEU A 16 -0.04 -11.05 -6.64
C LEU A 16 0.67 -11.11 -8.00
N GLU A 17 1.89 -10.57 -8.08
CA GLU A 17 2.70 -10.62 -9.30
C GLU A 17 3.39 -11.99 -9.51
N CYS A 18 3.97 -12.58 -8.47
CA CYS A 18 4.67 -13.86 -8.58
C CYS A 18 4.80 -14.58 -7.21
N PRO A 19 4.06 -15.71 -7.01
CA PRO A 19 4.14 -16.50 -5.79
C PRO A 19 5.55 -17.02 -5.47
N ARG A 20 6.34 -17.38 -6.49
CA ARG A 20 7.72 -17.84 -6.30
C ARG A 20 8.61 -16.73 -5.73
N CYS A 21 8.55 -15.52 -6.30
CA CYS A 21 9.31 -14.39 -5.77
C CYS A 21 8.91 -14.04 -4.34
N PHE A 22 7.61 -14.09 -4.03
CA PHE A 22 7.11 -13.87 -2.69
C PHE A 22 7.66 -14.91 -1.71
N TRP A 23 7.60 -16.19 -2.06
CA TRP A 23 8.16 -17.28 -1.27
C TRP A 23 9.67 -17.08 -1.01
N LEU A 24 10.44 -16.81 -2.06
CA LEU A 24 11.89 -16.58 -1.97
C LEU A 24 12.22 -15.36 -1.08
N GLN A 25 11.45 -14.28 -1.21
CA GLN A 25 11.65 -13.07 -0.42
C GLN A 25 11.46 -13.32 1.09
N ILE A 26 10.50 -14.16 1.48
CA ILE A 26 10.14 -14.36 2.89
C ILE A 26 10.89 -15.54 3.51
N ASN A 27 10.95 -16.69 2.84
CA ASN A 27 11.55 -17.91 3.39
C ASN A 27 13.08 -17.90 3.24
N GLU A 28 13.61 -17.37 2.14
CA GLU A 28 15.05 -17.40 1.83
C GLU A 28 15.70 -16.01 1.92
N ASN A 29 14.94 -14.97 2.29
CA ASN A 29 15.40 -13.58 2.28
C ASN A 29 15.98 -13.13 0.91
N MET A 30 15.58 -13.80 -0.18
CA MET A 30 16.00 -13.51 -1.54
C MET A 30 15.00 -12.55 -2.21
N ARG A 31 15.29 -11.26 -2.13
CA ARG A 31 14.47 -10.22 -2.74
C ARG A 31 14.78 -10.08 -4.23
N ARG A 32 13.77 -9.64 -4.99
CA ARG A 32 13.97 -9.18 -6.37
C ARG A 32 15.00 -8.04 -6.38
N PRO A 33 15.88 -7.95 -7.38
CA PRO A 33 16.71 -6.76 -7.57
C PRO A 33 15.81 -5.50 -7.62
N GLN A 34 16.14 -4.50 -6.81
CA GLN A 34 15.42 -3.23 -6.78
C GLN A 34 16.33 -2.14 -7.34
N GLY A 35 15.81 -1.35 -8.28
CA GLY A 35 16.46 -0.10 -8.67
C GLY A 35 16.34 0.95 -7.57
N ALA A 36 17.02 2.08 -7.74
CA ALA A 36 16.79 3.24 -6.87
C ALA A 36 15.32 3.64 -6.98
N PHE A 37 14.60 3.68 -5.86
CA PHE A 37 13.26 4.24 -5.85
C PHE A 37 13.37 5.74 -6.15
N PRO A 38 12.55 6.29 -7.05
CA PRO A 38 12.64 7.71 -7.40
C PRO A 38 12.35 8.57 -6.17
N SER A 39 13.27 9.47 -5.81
CA SER A 39 13.14 10.34 -4.64
C SER A 39 12.00 11.36 -4.78
N LEU A 40 11.65 11.73 -6.01
CA LEU A 40 10.63 12.75 -6.29
C LEU A 40 9.23 12.34 -5.80
N PRO A 41 8.67 11.16 -6.16
CA PRO A 41 7.39 10.71 -5.60
C PRO A 41 7.35 10.71 -4.06
N ASN A 42 8.43 10.28 -3.39
CA ASN A 42 8.52 10.32 -1.92
C ASN A 42 8.51 11.75 -1.39
N GLY A 43 9.22 12.67 -2.05
CA GLY A 43 9.21 14.08 -1.69
C GLY A 43 7.83 14.72 -1.86
N ILE A 44 7.13 14.41 -2.96
CA ILE A 44 5.76 14.87 -3.20
C ILE A 44 4.82 14.33 -2.14
N ASP A 45 4.87 13.02 -1.85
CA ASP A 45 4.07 12.39 -0.80
C ASP A 45 4.24 13.07 0.57
N ALA A 46 5.47 13.36 0.98
CA ALA A 46 5.74 14.06 2.24
C ALA A 46 5.16 15.50 2.26
N VAL A 47 5.22 16.22 1.14
CA VAL A 47 4.62 17.55 1.00
C VAL A 47 3.09 17.47 1.07
N LEU A 48 2.48 16.48 0.41
CA LEU A 48 1.03 16.26 0.44
C LEU A 48 0.55 15.94 1.84
N LYS A 49 1.22 15.04 2.57
CA LYS A 49 0.92 14.74 3.98
C LYS A 49 0.95 16.00 4.84
N THR A 50 1.96 16.85 4.66
CA THR A 50 2.08 18.12 5.39
C THR A 50 0.93 19.08 5.07
N ALA A 51 0.51 19.16 3.80
CA ALA A 51 -0.62 19.98 3.39
C ALA A 51 -1.94 19.49 4.02
N MET A 52 -2.16 18.17 4.03
CA MET A 52 -3.32 17.55 4.67
C MET A 52 -3.35 17.78 6.18
N ASP A 53 -2.19 17.71 6.84
CA ASP A 53 -2.04 18.05 8.27
C ASP A 53 -2.41 19.51 8.56
N ALA A 54 -2.06 20.43 7.66
CA ALA A 54 -2.46 21.82 7.79
C ALA A 54 -3.98 22.00 7.68
N HIS A 55 -4.64 21.29 6.74
CA HIS A 55 -6.11 21.26 6.64
C HIS A 55 -6.76 20.68 7.89
N ARG A 56 -6.26 19.53 8.38
CA ARG A 56 -6.74 18.89 9.61
C ARG A 56 -6.65 19.81 10.82
N LYS A 57 -5.54 20.53 10.99
CA LYS A 57 -5.35 21.51 12.08
C LYS A 57 -6.37 22.64 12.07
N ARG A 58 -6.86 23.01 10.88
CA ARG A 58 -7.91 24.04 10.72
C ARG A 58 -9.32 23.47 10.81
N GLY A 59 -9.47 22.15 10.90
CA GLY A 59 -10.78 21.49 10.84
C GLY A 59 -11.43 21.59 9.45
N GLU A 60 -10.62 21.74 8.41
CA GLU A 60 -11.09 21.92 7.03
C GLU A 60 -10.85 20.66 6.21
N LEU A 61 -11.76 20.37 5.29
CA LEU A 61 -11.53 19.39 4.23
C LEU A 61 -10.76 20.05 3.07
N PRO A 62 -9.69 19.42 2.57
CA PRO A 62 -9.00 19.89 1.36
C PRO A 62 -9.97 20.06 0.18
N PRO A 63 -9.82 21.11 -0.65
CA PRO A 63 -10.67 21.35 -1.81
C PRO A 63 -10.88 20.14 -2.71
N GLU A 64 -9.85 19.31 -2.86
CA GLU A 64 -9.77 18.15 -3.73
C GLU A 64 -10.62 16.96 -3.25
N LEU A 65 -11.05 16.98 -1.99
CA LEU A 65 -11.90 15.96 -1.38
C LEU A 65 -13.36 16.40 -1.26
N ARG A 66 -13.68 17.66 -1.62
CA ARG A 66 -15.07 18.14 -1.65
C ARG A 66 -15.87 17.38 -2.69
N GLY A 67 -17.04 16.87 -2.31
CA GLY A 67 -17.89 16.02 -3.16
C GLY A 67 -17.43 14.56 -3.27
N VAL A 68 -16.27 14.20 -2.69
CA VAL A 68 -15.84 12.79 -2.54
C VAL A 68 -16.41 12.19 -1.25
N THR A 69 -16.52 13.02 -0.21
CA THR A 69 -16.94 12.65 1.14
C THR A 69 -17.69 13.83 1.78
N GLU A 70 -18.67 13.53 2.62
CA GLU A 70 -19.32 14.51 3.51
C GLU A 70 -18.67 14.50 4.91
N GLY A 71 -17.84 13.49 5.19
CA GLY A 71 -17.00 13.40 6.38
C GLY A 71 -15.81 14.38 6.45
N THR A 72 -14.98 14.19 7.47
CA THR A 72 -13.79 15.01 7.76
C THR A 72 -12.50 14.19 7.68
N LEU A 73 -11.35 14.86 7.73
CA LEU A 73 -10.08 14.19 8.05
C LEU A 73 -10.13 13.62 9.48
N TYR A 74 -9.48 12.48 9.71
CA TYR A 74 -9.33 11.89 11.03
C TYR A 74 -8.62 12.86 11.98
N SER A 75 -9.21 13.15 13.14
CA SER A 75 -8.82 14.28 13.97
C SER A 75 -7.58 14.05 14.83
N ASP A 76 -7.27 12.80 15.21
CA ASP A 76 -6.12 12.50 16.06
C ASP A 76 -4.83 12.40 15.24
N GLN A 77 -4.15 13.54 15.10
CA GLN A 77 -2.86 13.64 14.41
C GLN A 77 -1.80 12.71 15.01
N LYS A 78 -1.73 12.59 16.35
CA LYS A 78 -0.68 11.79 16.99
C LYS A 78 -0.86 10.32 16.67
N GLN A 79 -2.10 9.83 16.70
CA GLN A 79 -2.40 8.47 16.30
C GLN A 79 -2.16 8.24 14.80
N LEU A 80 -2.53 9.20 13.95
CA LEU A 80 -2.29 9.12 12.51
C LEU A 80 -0.80 9.05 12.19
N ASP A 81 0.03 9.85 12.85
CA ASP A 81 1.49 9.83 12.65
C ASP A 81 2.08 8.46 13.04
N ARG A 82 1.55 7.83 14.09
CA ARG A 82 1.91 6.44 14.44
C ARG A 82 1.40 5.44 13.42
N TRP A 83 0.25 5.66 12.78
CA TRP A 83 -0.26 4.79 11.73
C TRP A 83 0.41 4.99 10.36
N ARG A 84 1.05 6.14 10.13
CA ARG A 84 1.84 6.45 8.92
C ARG A 84 3.18 5.70 8.87
N ASP A 85 3.80 5.45 10.02
CA ASP A 85 5.07 4.71 10.07
C ASP A 85 4.86 3.21 9.80
N SER A 86 5.06 2.79 8.54
CA SER A 86 4.86 1.41 8.11
C SER A 86 5.82 0.38 8.73
N LEU A 87 6.91 0.83 9.35
CA LEU A 87 7.98 -0.05 9.86
C LEU A 87 7.90 -0.19 11.38
N ARG A 88 7.75 0.94 12.08
CA ARG A 88 7.79 1.02 13.55
C ARG A 88 6.47 1.46 14.16
N GLY A 89 5.52 1.91 13.34
CA GLY A 89 4.26 2.47 13.77
C GLY A 89 3.23 1.45 14.26
N ASP A 90 2.07 1.95 14.63
CA ASP A 90 1.05 1.21 15.40
C ASP A 90 -0.03 0.57 14.50
N LEU A 91 -0.02 0.81 13.19
CA LEU A 91 -0.98 0.22 12.27
C LEU A 91 -0.56 -1.23 11.95
N ARG A 92 -0.75 -2.11 12.92
CA ARG A 92 -0.33 -3.50 12.84
C ARG A 92 -1.28 -4.42 13.58
N TYR A 93 -1.38 -5.66 13.13
CA TYR A 93 -2.16 -6.69 13.81
C TYR A 93 -1.44 -8.04 13.75
N THR A 94 -1.34 -8.73 14.89
CA THR A 94 -0.91 -10.12 14.90
C THR A 94 -2.14 -11.00 14.74
N ASP A 95 -2.20 -11.75 13.65
CA ASP A 95 -3.20 -12.79 13.46
C ASP A 95 -2.68 -14.10 14.08
N PRO A 96 -3.26 -14.58 15.19
CA PRO A 96 -2.81 -15.79 15.86
C PRO A 96 -3.14 -17.07 15.08
N ALA A 97 -4.22 -17.06 14.29
CA ALA A 97 -4.63 -18.23 13.50
C ALA A 97 -3.66 -18.47 12.33
N LEU A 98 -3.24 -17.38 11.68
CA LEU A 98 -2.28 -17.41 10.59
C LEU A 98 -0.81 -17.40 11.07
N ASN A 99 -0.57 -17.05 12.34
CA ASN A 99 0.76 -16.81 12.91
C ASN A 99 1.59 -15.80 12.10
N VAL A 100 0.96 -14.69 11.70
CA VAL A 100 1.59 -13.59 10.96
C VAL A 100 1.38 -12.26 11.69
N GLU A 101 2.32 -11.34 11.52
CA GLU A 101 2.16 -9.93 11.86
C GLU A 101 1.89 -9.16 10.57
N VAL A 102 0.71 -8.57 10.46
CA VAL A 102 0.34 -7.70 9.33
C VAL A 102 0.67 -6.26 9.69
N LEU A 103 1.38 -5.57 8.81
CA LEU A 103 1.83 -4.19 8.96
C LEU A 103 1.17 -3.30 7.89
N GLY A 104 0.75 -2.12 8.29
CA GLY A 104 0.25 -1.06 7.42
C GLY A 104 1.00 0.25 7.66
N GLY A 105 0.93 1.14 6.67
CA GLY A 105 1.41 2.51 6.76
C GLY A 105 0.52 3.37 5.87
N ILE A 106 -0.48 4.00 6.46
CA ILE A 106 -1.50 4.74 5.71
C ILE A 106 -1.06 6.19 5.49
N ASP A 107 -1.44 6.80 4.37
CA ASP A 107 -1.12 8.21 4.13
C ASP A 107 -2.05 9.14 4.91
N ASP A 108 -3.36 8.90 4.81
CA ASP A 108 -4.38 9.66 5.52
C ASP A 108 -5.67 8.84 5.73
N LEU A 109 -6.60 9.39 6.49
CA LEU A 109 -7.83 8.71 6.90
C LEU A 109 -9.00 9.69 6.93
N LEU A 110 -10.08 9.33 6.25
CA LEU A 110 -11.34 10.05 6.30
C LEU A 110 -12.28 9.40 7.32
N VAL A 111 -13.12 10.22 7.96
CA VAL A 111 -14.12 9.78 8.93
C VAL A 111 -15.46 10.38 8.57
N GLU A 112 -16.46 9.52 8.39
CA GLU A 112 -17.86 9.89 8.13
C GLU A 112 -18.74 9.03 9.03
N ASP A 113 -19.57 9.66 9.87
CA ASP A 113 -20.40 8.96 10.87
C ASP A 113 -19.65 7.94 11.74
N GLY A 114 -18.40 8.27 12.12
CA GLY A 114 -17.54 7.40 12.91
C GLY A 114 -16.92 6.22 12.14
N HIS A 115 -17.20 6.09 10.84
CA HIS A 115 -16.64 5.05 9.97
C HIS A 115 -15.39 5.55 9.26
N PHE A 116 -14.38 4.69 9.22
CA PHE A 116 -13.09 5.00 8.62
C PHE A 116 -13.06 4.66 7.12
N THR A 117 -12.52 5.58 6.33
CA THR A 117 -12.28 5.40 4.89
C THR A 117 -10.80 5.64 4.62
N PRO A 118 -10.00 4.61 4.27
CA PRO A 118 -8.60 4.77 3.95
C PRO A 118 -8.39 5.73 2.78
N LEU A 119 -7.43 6.67 2.90
CA LEU A 119 -7.06 7.63 1.87
C LEU A 119 -5.56 7.50 1.57
N ASP A 120 -5.20 7.27 0.30
CA ASP A 120 -3.82 6.98 -0.13
C ASP A 120 -3.44 7.84 -1.35
N PHE A 121 -2.23 8.40 -1.33
CA PHE A 121 -1.75 9.33 -2.35
C PHE A 121 -0.99 8.60 -3.46
N LYS A 122 -1.37 8.88 -4.71
CA LYS A 122 -0.75 8.23 -5.87
C LYS A 122 -0.19 9.27 -6.83
N THR A 123 1.12 9.49 -6.75
CA THR A 123 1.84 10.32 -7.73
C THR A 123 2.17 9.51 -8.97
N ARG A 124 1.79 10.01 -10.16
CA ARG A 124 2.06 9.38 -11.46
C ARG A 124 2.56 10.41 -12.48
N GLY A 125 3.31 9.95 -13.48
CA GLY A 125 3.78 10.80 -14.58
C GLY A 125 2.72 11.13 -15.62
N TYR A 126 1.55 10.50 -15.55
CA TYR A 126 0.44 10.67 -16.50
C TYR A 126 -0.91 10.40 -15.79
N PRO A 127 -2.02 10.92 -16.33
CA PRO A 127 -3.36 10.69 -15.78
C PRO A 127 -3.73 9.21 -15.71
N VAL A 128 -4.70 8.90 -14.85
CA VAL A 128 -5.22 7.53 -14.69
C VAL A 128 -5.83 7.08 -16.02
N LYS A 129 -5.44 5.88 -16.48
CA LYS A 129 -6.17 5.15 -17.52
C LYS A 129 -7.13 4.18 -16.85
N ASP A 130 -8.24 3.86 -17.52
CA ASP A 130 -9.21 2.87 -17.05
C ASP A 130 -8.51 1.58 -16.59
N ASP A 131 -9.00 1.02 -15.48
CA ASP A 131 -8.51 -0.18 -14.78
C ASP A 131 -7.08 -0.16 -14.18
N THR A 132 -6.23 0.82 -14.48
CA THR A 132 -4.84 0.85 -13.96
C THR A 132 -4.73 1.11 -12.45
N HIS A 133 -5.83 1.51 -11.82
CA HIS A 133 -5.93 1.73 -10.37
C HIS A 133 -6.26 0.44 -9.59
N ARG A 134 -6.74 -0.62 -10.25
CA ARG A 134 -7.06 -1.92 -9.63
C ARG A 134 -5.86 -2.54 -8.91
N HIS A 135 -4.64 -2.24 -9.35
CA HIS A 135 -3.42 -2.68 -8.68
C HIS A 135 -3.29 -2.19 -7.23
N TYR A 136 -4.00 -1.13 -6.83
CA TYR A 136 -3.98 -0.62 -5.46
C TYR A 136 -5.13 -1.13 -4.60
N GLU A 137 -6.05 -1.91 -5.17
CA GLU A 137 -7.23 -2.43 -4.47
C GLU A 137 -6.84 -3.20 -3.20
N HIS A 138 -5.93 -4.17 -3.34
CA HIS A 138 -5.45 -4.98 -2.23
C HIS A 138 -4.81 -4.17 -1.08
N GLN A 139 -4.26 -2.99 -1.38
CA GLN A 139 -3.68 -2.12 -0.36
C GLN A 139 -4.79 -1.48 0.49
N LEU A 140 -5.83 -0.95 -0.14
CA LEU A 140 -6.98 -0.37 0.54
C LEU A 140 -7.74 -1.43 1.35
N ASP A 141 -7.89 -2.65 0.81
CA ASP A 141 -8.48 -3.77 1.54
C ASP A 141 -7.70 -4.13 2.78
N LEU A 142 -6.37 -4.17 2.68
CA LEU A 142 -5.51 -4.50 3.82
C LEU A 142 -5.64 -3.44 4.91
N TYR A 143 -5.76 -2.16 4.56
CA TYR A 143 -6.01 -1.10 5.54
C TYR A 143 -7.39 -1.21 6.18
N ALA A 144 -8.44 -1.43 5.38
CA ALA A 144 -9.79 -1.66 5.90
C ALA A 144 -9.83 -2.88 6.85
N TRP A 145 -9.14 -3.96 6.48
CA TRP A 145 -8.99 -5.15 7.31
C TRP A 145 -8.23 -4.85 8.61
N LEU A 146 -7.10 -4.13 8.54
CA LEU A 146 -6.33 -3.75 9.73
C LEU A 146 -7.16 -2.92 10.70
N PHE A 147 -7.85 -1.89 10.21
CA PHE A 147 -8.73 -1.06 11.06
C PHE A 147 -9.86 -1.88 11.70
N THR A 148 -10.48 -2.79 10.94
CA THR A 148 -11.49 -3.71 11.47
C THR A 148 -10.92 -4.59 12.59
N LYS A 149 -9.71 -5.14 12.41
CA LYS A 149 -9.04 -5.95 13.43
C LYS A 149 -8.61 -5.16 14.67
N LEU A 150 -8.42 -3.85 14.52
CA LEU A 150 -8.13 -2.91 15.62
C LEU A 150 -9.41 -2.37 16.29
N GLY A 151 -10.59 -2.85 15.91
CA GLY A 151 -11.87 -2.52 16.55
C GLY A 151 -12.54 -1.26 16.02
N HIS A 152 -12.11 -0.74 14.87
CA HIS A 152 -12.74 0.39 14.20
C HIS A 152 -13.76 -0.08 13.16
N THR A 153 -14.84 0.67 13.01
CA THR A 153 -15.79 0.48 11.91
C THR A 153 -15.23 1.14 10.64
N VAL A 154 -15.35 0.47 9.51
CA VAL A 154 -14.82 0.95 8.22
C VAL A 154 -15.95 1.06 7.21
N ASN A 155 -15.87 2.03 6.32
CA ASN A 155 -16.74 2.06 5.15
C ASN A 155 -16.28 1.01 4.13
N GLU A 156 -17.21 0.50 3.31
CA GLU A 156 -16.90 -0.36 2.15
C GLU A 156 -16.30 0.44 0.97
N ARG A 157 -15.55 1.50 1.28
CA ARG A 157 -14.83 2.31 0.31
C ARG A 157 -13.46 2.74 0.82
N GLY A 158 -12.56 3.01 -0.12
CA GLY A 158 -11.32 3.72 0.07
C GLY A 158 -11.15 4.76 -1.04
N VAL A 159 -10.27 5.73 -0.82
CA VAL A 159 -10.01 6.81 -1.77
C VAL A 159 -8.55 6.78 -2.18
N LEU A 160 -8.32 6.75 -3.50
CA LEU A 160 -7.01 7.01 -4.08
C LEU A 160 -7.01 8.44 -4.60
N LEU A 161 -6.12 9.28 -4.11
CA LEU A 161 -5.97 10.65 -4.61
C LEU A 161 -4.78 10.69 -5.57
N PHE A 162 -5.08 10.73 -6.88
CA PHE A 162 -4.05 10.72 -7.91
C PHE A 162 -3.54 12.12 -8.20
N PHE A 163 -2.22 12.25 -8.33
CA PHE A 163 -1.54 13.48 -8.69
C PHE A 163 -0.73 13.24 -9.97
N SER A 164 -1.01 13.98 -11.03
CA SER A 164 -0.23 13.92 -12.28
C SER A 164 0.09 15.33 -12.79
N PRO A 165 1.34 15.60 -13.23
CA PRO A 165 1.72 16.94 -13.70
C PRO A 165 0.96 17.31 -14.99
N ILE A 166 0.54 18.57 -15.10
CA ILE A 166 -0.13 19.16 -16.27
C ILE A 166 0.79 20.15 -16.97
N ALA A 167 1.35 21.10 -16.22
CA ALA A 167 2.07 22.25 -16.76
C ALA A 167 3.18 22.73 -15.83
N TYR A 168 4.17 23.43 -16.40
CA TYR A 168 5.19 24.15 -15.66
C TYR A 168 4.98 25.65 -15.84
N GLU A 169 4.76 26.36 -14.73
CA GLU A 169 4.43 27.79 -14.73
C GLU A 169 5.63 28.68 -14.41
N GLY A 170 6.84 28.11 -14.37
CA GLY A 170 8.07 28.82 -14.01
C GLY A 170 8.35 28.80 -12.50
N LYS A 171 9.56 29.22 -12.11
CA LYS A 171 10.03 29.33 -10.71
C LYS A 171 9.85 28.05 -9.88
N GLY A 172 9.96 26.88 -10.51
CA GLY A 172 9.76 25.59 -9.82
C GLY A 172 8.29 25.22 -9.57
N THR A 173 7.33 25.98 -10.10
CA THR A 173 5.89 25.68 -9.94
C THR A 173 5.43 24.71 -11.01
N VAL A 174 5.03 23.51 -10.58
CA VAL A 174 4.42 22.50 -11.44
C VAL A 174 2.95 22.39 -11.05
N GLN A 175 2.06 22.61 -12.00
CA GLN A 175 0.63 22.41 -11.81
C GLN A 175 0.33 20.91 -11.90
N PHE A 176 -0.38 20.38 -10.91
CA PHE A 176 -0.84 19.00 -10.90
C PHE A 176 -2.34 18.93 -11.16
N ARG A 177 -2.75 17.91 -11.92
CA ARG A 177 -4.11 17.40 -11.90
C ARG A 177 -4.27 16.55 -10.66
N ILE A 178 -5.40 16.71 -9.99
CA ILE A 178 -5.77 15.93 -8.82
C ILE A 178 -7.07 15.21 -9.12
N GLU A 179 -7.04 13.88 -9.06
CA GLU A 179 -8.17 13.03 -9.43
C GLU A 179 -8.47 12.04 -8.29
N PRO A 180 -9.51 12.28 -7.48
CA PRO A 180 -9.97 11.32 -6.50
C PRO A 180 -10.67 10.14 -7.19
N VAL A 181 -10.26 8.92 -6.84
CA VAL A 181 -10.88 7.66 -7.31
C VAL A 181 -11.39 6.89 -6.11
N ILE A 182 -12.70 6.67 -6.06
CA ILE A 182 -13.34 5.86 -5.03
C ILE A 182 -13.27 4.40 -5.44
N MET A 183 -12.76 3.57 -4.54
CA MET A 183 -12.62 2.12 -4.71
C MET A 183 -13.47 1.39 -3.68
N LYS A 184 -14.14 0.32 -4.10
CA LYS A 184 -14.79 -0.58 -3.13
C LYS A 184 -13.72 -1.36 -2.36
N THR A 185 -13.77 -1.29 -1.04
CA THR A 185 -12.92 -2.10 -0.16
C THR A 185 -13.63 -3.40 0.21
N ASP A 186 -12.85 -4.46 0.41
CA ASP A 186 -13.34 -5.78 0.78
C ASP A 186 -12.39 -6.45 1.79
N VAL A 187 -12.82 -6.46 3.06
CA VAL A 187 -12.09 -7.09 4.17
C VAL A 187 -11.95 -8.61 3.98
N ALA A 188 -12.94 -9.28 3.36
CA ALA A 188 -12.86 -10.71 3.10
C ALA A 188 -11.81 -11.02 2.02
N ARG A 189 -11.69 -10.16 1.01
CA ARG A 189 -10.64 -10.27 -0.02
C ARG A 189 -9.24 -10.10 0.58
N ALA A 190 -9.04 -9.16 1.51
CA ALA A 190 -7.80 -9.06 2.28
C ALA A 190 -7.50 -10.32 3.10
N GLN A 191 -8.50 -10.83 3.84
CA GLN A 191 -8.38 -12.06 4.62
C GLN A 191 -7.95 -13.25 3.74
N GLY A 192 -8.63 -13.47 2.61
CA GLY A 192 -8.30 -14.56 1.68
C GLY A 192 -6.91 -14.40 1.06
N LEU A 193 -6.46 -13.17 0.81
CA LEU A 193 -5.11 -12.91 0.30
C LEU A 193 -4.04 -13.24 1.36
N LEU A 194 -4.29 -12.94 2.64
CA LEU A 194 -3.40 -13.31 3.76
C LEU A 194 -3.33 -14.83 3.95
N GLU A 195 -4.47 -15.52 3.90
CA GLU A 195 -4.54 -16.98 3.94
C GLU A 195 -3.76 -17.62 2.79
N ARG A 196 -3.96 -17.12 1.57
CA ARG A 196 -3.20 -17.55 0.39
C ARG A 196 -1.70 -17.33 0.57
N ALA A 197 -1.31 -16.19 1.14
CA ALA A 197 0.09 -15.88 1.40
C ALA A 197 0.71 -16.93 2.34
N VAL A 198 0.04 -17.24 3.46
CA VAL A 198 0.49 -18.25 4.42
C VAL A 198 0.56 -19.64 3.79
N ALA A 199 -0.46 -20.04 3.02
CA ALA A 199 -0.47 -21.31 2.32
C ALA A 199 0.73 -21.47 1.37
N ILE A 200 1.07 -20.42 0.60
CA ILE A 200 2.26 -20.43 -0.25
C ILE A 200 3.53 -20.60 0.57
N LEU A 201 3.69 -19.86 1.68
CA LEU A 201 4.90 -19.92 2.52
C LEU A 201 5.13 -21.28 3.18
N GLN A 202 4.07 -22.07 3.37
CA GLN A 202 4.14 -23.40 3.98
C GLN A 202 4.48 -24.51 2.97
N GLN A 203 4.34 -24.25 1.67
CA GLN A 203 4.64 -25.22 0.62
C GLN A 203 6.13 -25.22 0.24
N SER A 204 6.54 -26.23 -0.52
CA SER A 204 7.80 -26.19 -1.27
C SER A 204 7.81 -24.99 -2.23
N THR A 205 8.99 -24.51 -2.59
CA THR A 205 9.15 -23.35 -3.47
C THR A 205 8.24 -23.43 -4.71
N PRO A 206 7.34 -22.45 -4.94
CA PRO A 206 6.44 -22.46 -6.08
C PRO A 206 7.20 -22.55 -7.43
N PRO A 207 6.58 -23.10 -8.48
CA PRO A 207 7.19 -23.15 -9.80
C PRO A 207 7.43 -21.73 -10.33
N ARG A 208 8.31 -21.63 -11.33
CA ARG A 208 8.60 -20.35 -11.98
C ARG A 208 7.35 -19.84 -12.71
N HIS A 209 7.16 -18.52 -12.67
CA HIS A 209 6.10 -17.85 -13.41
C HIS A 209 6.65 -17.39 -14.76
N ALA A 210 6.04 -17.83 -15.87
CA ALA A 210 6.55 -17.64 -17.23
C ALA A 210 6.69 -16.17 -17.65
N GLU A 211 5.87 -15.27 -17.12
CA GLU A 211 5.93 -13.83 -17.45
C GLU A 211 6.78 -13.02 -16.44
N CYS A 212 7.28 -13.67 -15.39
CA CYS A 212 8.05 -13.01 -14.36
C CYS A 212 9.50 -12.83 -14.80
N VAL A 213 9.86 -11.60 -15.20
CA VAL A 213 11.23 -11.21 -15.58
C VAL A 213 12.28 -11.59 -14.52
N PHE A 214 11.91 -11.58 -13.23
CA PHE A 214 12.81 -11.96 -12.15
C PHE A 214 13.04 -13.48 -12.04
N CYS A 215 12.03 -14.28 -12.37
CA CYS A 215 12.20 -15.73 -12.48
C CYS A 215 13.15 -16.08 -13.64
N HIS A 216 13.09 -15.31 -14.73
CA HIS A 216 14.01 -15.44 -15.87
C HIS A 216 15.42 -14.98 -15.53
N PHE A 217 15.57 -13.83 -14.87
CA PHE A 217 16.89 -13.32 -14.45
C PHE A 217 17.62 -14.30 -13.50
N ALA A 218 16.89 -14.99 -12.61
CA ALA A 218 17.50 -16.03 -11.77
C ALA A 218 18.06 -17.21 -12.59
N MET A 219 17.61 -17.43 -13.85
CA MET A 219 18.17 -18.47 -14.71
C MET A 219 19.60 -18.17 -15.15
N SER A 220 19.93 -16.91 -15.44
CA SER A 220 21.22 -16.55 -16.02
C SER A 220 22.38 -16.64 -15.02
N ARG A 221 22.09 -16.79 -13.71
CA ARG A 221 23.10 -16.97 -12.66
C ARG A 221 23.21 -18.39 -12.12
N GLY A 222 22.15 -19.20 -12.25
CA GLY A 222 22.16 -20.61 -11.81
C GLY A 222 23.00 -21.57 -12.67
N LEU A 223 23.74 -21.07 -13.67
CA LEU A 223 24.68 -21.83 -14.50
C LEU A 223 26.14 -21.40 -14.33
N GLN A 224 26.44 -20.38 -13.51
CA GLN A 224 27.81 -19.87 -13.36
C GLN A 224 28.43 -20.13 -11.98
N ASP A 225 27.63 -20.29 -10.92
CA ASP A 225 28.17 -20.49 -9.56
C ASP A 225 28.41 -21.97 -9.17
N VAL A 226 28.61 -22.86 -10.17
CA VAL A 226 29.06 -24.25 -9.97
C VAL A 226 30.31 -24.58 -10.80
N ALA A 227 31.04 -23.56 -11.25
CA ALA A 227 32.33 -23.73 -11.89
C ALA A 227 33.31 -22.69 -11.36
N GLU A 228 33.80 -22.91 -10.14
CA GLU A 228 35.22 -22.91 -9.73
C GLU A 228 35.35 -23.16 -8.21
#